data_AF-R7Z6G3-F1
#
_entry.id   AF-R7Z6G3-F1
#
_cell.length_a   1.000
_cell.length_b   1.000
_cell.length_c   1.000
_cell.angle_alpha   90.00
_cell.angle_beta   90.00
_cell.angle_gamma   90.00
#
_symmetry.space_group_name_H-M   'P 1'
#
loop_
_entity.id
_entity.type
_entity.pdbx_description
1 polymer ?
#
loop_
_entity_poly.entity_id
_entity_poly.type
_entity_poly.pdbx_seq_one_letter_code
_entity_poly.pdbx_strand_id
1 'polypeptide(L)'
;MKRSAPEADSFAHSKRRRIHHHALRHKQPSDVDPSLAPQDALFVQSQLLRAISISLSAVGFDSVKPSALEAFRAEVEEYMLRFLSHARQSMTTSRRTQPTPADFARALTQQGIPHSASLYRYLDSPIPPSVLLPAIPPPPPAEPPPPNLDPVLGPKLAGTEEKAKRHYIPAHFPNLPSKHTWQAEPVFTARETDPRRIRERATEEGVLAEQALRKLMAASKSGHQVRRRISSDRRSEEVWKETLKAVMQEDEEDRRRTAEAEDFGWDGTTDARPGEDSQSLEPGTDGVLVNYESRYWRRGLTGR
;
A
#
# COMPACT_ATOMS: atom_id res chain seq x y z
N MET A 1 84.21 -52.76 0.88
CA MET A 1 83.88 -52.50 -0.55
C MET A 1 82.72 -51.52 -0.61
N LYS A 2 82.99 -50.26 -1.00
CA LYS A 2 82.00 -49.21 -1.20
C LYS A 2 81.24 -49.48 -2.52
N ARG A 3 79.91 -49.58 -2.48
CA ARG A 3 79.08 -49.54 -3.70
C ARG A 3 78.66 -48.10 -3.94
N SER A 4 79.07 -47.54 -5.06
CA SER A 4 78.70 -46.23 -5.57
C SER A 4 77.23 -46.22 -5.99
N ALA A 5 76.49 -45.17 -5.57
CA ALA A 5 75.15 -44.90 -6.05
C ALA A 5 75.18 -44.46 -7.53
N PRO A 6 74.20 -44.84 -8.36
CA PRO A 6 74.03 -44.21 -9.66
C PRO A 6 73.41 -42.81 -9.46
N GLU A 7 74.06 -41.84 -10.08
CA GLU A 7 73.65 -40.44 -10.12
C GLU A 7 72.22 -40.29 -10.64
N ALA A 8 71.48 -39.44 -9.96
CA ALA A 8 70.18 -38.98 -10.38
C ALA A 8 70.33 -38.15 -11.66
N ASP A 9 69.74 -38.60 -12.75
CA ASP A 9 69.29 -37.72 -13.84
C ASP A 9 68.27 -38.44 -14.73
N SER A 10 67.00 -38.19 -14.48
CA SER A 10 65.98 -38.31 -15.51
C SER A 10 64.85 -37.32 -15.19
N PHE A 11 64.98 -36.14 -15.77
CA PHE A 11 64.03 -35.03 -15.77
C PHE A 11 62.57 -35.49 -15.80
N ALA A 12 61.88 -35.34 -14.66
CA ALA A 12 60.43 -35.37 -14.60
C ALA A 12 59.91 -34.24 -15.49
N HIS A 13 59.47 -34.57 -16.70
CA HIS A 13 58.82 -33.62 -17.59
C HIS A 13 57.50 -33.21 -16.93
N SER A 14 57.50 -32.09 -16.20
CA SER A 14 56.27 -31.51 -15.70
C SER A 14 55.42 -31.17 -16.91
N LYS A 15 54.35 -31.95 -17.14
CA LYS A 15 53.39 -31.68 -18.20
C LYS A 15 52.83 -30.29 -17.93
N ARG A 16 53.29 -29.28 -18.69
CA ARG A 16 52.74 -27.92 -18.64
C ARG A 16 51.25 -28.05 -18.89
N ARG A 17 50.45 -27.86 -17.84
CA ARG A 17 49.00 -27.92 -17.90
C ARG A 17 48.56 -26.79 -18.82
N ARG A 18 48.12 -27.11 -20.04
CA ARG A 18 47.58 -26.13 -20.97
C ARG A 18 46.36 -25.48 -20.30
N ILE A 19 46.50 -24.20 -19.98
CA ILE A 19 45.40 -23.38 -19.50
C ILE A 19 44.55 -23.06 -20.73
N HIS A 20 43.45 -23.77 -20.90
CA HIS A 20 42.45 -23.41 -21.88
C HIS A 20 41.63 -22.25 -21.31
N HIS A 21 41.86 -21.05 -21.82
CA HIS A 21 40.96 -19.92 -21.57
C HIS A 21 39.66 -20.18 -22.32
N HIS A 22 38.65 -20.69 -21.62
CA HIS A 22 37.29 -20.79 -22.15
C HIS A 22 36.69 -19.38 -22.21
N ALA A 23 36.95 -18.65 -23.28
CA ALA A 23 36.28 -17.40 -23.56
C ALA A 23 34.90 -17.68 -24.18
N LEU A 24 33.85 -17.07 -23.63
CA LEU A 24 32.51 -17.08 -24.23
C LEU A 24 32.58 -16.37 -25.58
N ARG A 25 32.30 -17.10 -26.66
CA ARG A 25 32.31 -16.58 -28.04
C ARG A 25 31.12 -15.68 -28.33
N HIS A 26 29.96 -16.01 -27.79
CA HIS A 26 28.75 -15.23 -27.94
C HIS A 26 28.36 -14.63 -26.59
N LYS A 27 28.23 -13.31 -26.56
CA LYS A 27 27.78 -12.55 -25.39
C LYS A 27 26.63 -11.65 -25.84
N GLN A 28 25.52 -11.70 -25.12
CA GLN A 28 24.43 -10.78 -25.34
C GLN A 28 24.89 -9.36 -24.92
N PRO A 29 24.73 -8.34 -25.79
CA PRO A 29 25.08 -6.98 -25.45
C PRO A 29 24.00 -6.39 -24.53
N SER A 30 24.02 -6.77 -23.25
CA SER A 30 23.15 -6.18 -22.22
C SER A 30 24.00 -5.46 -21.19
N ASP A 31 23.90 -4.13 -21.15
CA ASP A 31 24.59 -3.30 -20.15
C ASP A 31 23.81 -3.20 -18.83
N VAL A 32 22.54 -3.63 -18.82
CA VAL A 32 21.62 -3.45 -17.69
C VAL A 32 21.31 -4.79 -17.03
N ASP A 33 21.35 -4.82 -15.69
CA ASP A 33 20.92 -5.96 -14.90
C ASP A 33 19.40 -6.17 -15.08
N PRO A 34 18.94 -7.34 -15.58
CA PRO A 34 17.52 -7.62 -15.78
C PRO A 34 16.72 -7.58 -14.48
N SER A 35 17.36 -7.65 -13.30
CA SER A 35 16.70 -7.51 -12.00
C SER A 35 16.07 -6.12 -11.77
N LEU A 36 16.54 -5.10 -12.51
CA LEU A 36 16.06 -3.71 -12.41
C LEU A 36 14.76 -3.47 -13.18
N ALA A 37 14.37 -4.39 -14.06
CA ALA A 37 13.14 -4.28 -14.83
C ALA A 37 11.91 -4.35 -13.92
N PRO A 38 10.81 -3.62 -14.24
CA PRO A 38 9.54 -3.78 -13.58
C PRO A 38 9.11 -5.26 -13.60
N GLN A 39 8.86 -5.82 -12.42
CA GLN A 39 8.38 -7.20 -12.26
C GLN A 39 6.85 -7.29 -12.36
N ASP A 40 6.22 -6.29 -12.97
CA ASP A 40 4.79 -6.27 -13.20
C ASP A 40 4.40 -7.35 -14.23
N ALA A 41 3.34 -8.09 -13.93
CA ALA A 41 2.83 -9.15 -14.80
C ALA A 41 2.50 -8.57 -16.18
N LEU A 42 1.82 -7.44 -16.26
CA LEU A 42 1.43 -6.83 -17.54
C LEU A 42 2.65 -6.46 -18.38
N PHE A 43 3.71 -5.95 -17.75
CA PHE A 43 4.97 -5.66 -18.42
C PHE A 43 5.60 -6.93 -18.99
N VAL A 44 5.77 -7.98 -18.18
CA VAL A 44 6.35 -9.25 -18.64
C VAL A 44 5.55 -9.85 -19.80
N GLN A 45 4.22 -9.80 -19.71
CA GLN A 45 3.32 -10.27 -20.77
C GLN A 45 3.51 -9.49 -22.06
N SER A 46 3.55 -8.15 -21.99
CA SER A 46 3.79 -7.31 -23.16
C SER A 46 5.14 -7.60 -23.83
N GLN A 47 6.18 -7.90 -23.05
CA GLN A 47 7.49 -8.27 -23.58
C GLN A 47 7.48 -9.65 -24.23
N LEU A 48 6.75 -10.61 -23.67
CA LEU A 48 6.59 -11.95 -24.24
C LEU A 48 5.85 -11.87 -25.58
N LEU A 49 4.75 -11.11 -25.65
CA LEU A 49 4.01 -10.88 -26.90
C LEU A 49 4.87 -10.20 -27.97
N ARG A 50 5.68 -9.21 -27.58
CA ARG A 50 6.64 -8.55 -28.46
C ARG A 50 7.68 -9.55 -29.00
N ALA A 51 8.24 -10.41 -28.15
CA ALA A 51 9.21 -11.42 -28.57
C ALA A 51 8.59 -12.42 -29.56
N ILE A 52 7.35 -12.86 -29.29
CA ILE A 52 6.59 -13.72 -30.19
C ILE A 52 6.36 -13.02 -31.53
N SER A 53 5.89 -11.78 -31.54
CA SER A 53 5.58 -11.06 -32.79
C SER A 53 6.83 -10.82 -33.65
N ILE A 54 7.97 -10.52 -33.03
CA ILE A 54 9.28 -10.42 -33.71
C ILE A 54 9.68 -11.78 -34.30
N SER A 55 9.46 -12.88 -33.57
CA SER A 55 9.77 -14.21 -34.08
C SER A 55 8.88 -14.60 -35.27
N LEU A 56 7.60 -14.23 -35.24
CA LEU A 56 6.65 -14.51 -36.32
C LEU A 56 6.94 -13.65 -37.56
N SER A 57 7.31 -12.38 -37.38
CA SER A 57 7.72 -11.52 -38.50
C SER A 57 9.03 -12.01 -39.13
N ALA A 58 9.96 -12.54 -38.34
CA ALA A 58 11.19 -13.15 -38.85
C ALA A 58 10.95 -14.43 -39.68
N VAL A 59 9.87 -15.17 -39.38
CA VAL A 59 9.44 -16.32 -40.19
C VAL A 59 8.67 -15.89 -41.45
N GLY A 60 8.17 -14.65 -41.50
CA GLY A 60 7.47 -14.08 -42.66
C GLY A 60 5.94 -14.05 -42.52
N PHE A 61 5.40 -14.16 -41.31
CA PHE A 61 3.97 -13.95 -41.08
C PHE A 61 3.63 -12.46 -41.09
N ASP A 62 2.64 -12.08 -41.88
CA ASP A 62 2.18 -10.69 -42.03
C ASP A 62 1.06 -10.33 -41.03
N SER A 63 0.22 -11.30 -40.65
CA SER A 63 -0.85 -11.10 -39.67
C SER A 63 -1.10 -12.34 -38.81
N VAL A 64 -1.61 -12.12 -37.60
CA VAL A 64 -1.89 -13.17 -36.61
C VAL A 64 -3.21 -12.87 -35.92
N LYS A 65 -4.04 -13.90 -35.68
CA LYS A 65 -5.27 -13.76 -34.90
C LYS A 65 -4.94 -13.48 -33.43
N PRO A 66 -5.58 -12.49 -32.77
CA PRO A 66 -5.24 -12.13 -31.39
C PRO A 66 -5.46 -13.29 -30.40
N SER A 67 -6.52 -14.09 -30.58
CA SER A 67 -6.78 -15.27 -29.76
C SER A 67 -5.68 -16.34 -29.89
N ALA A 68 -5.12 -16.54 -31.09
CA ALA A 68 -4.03 -17.50 -31.29
C ALA A 68 -2.71 -16.99 -30.69
N LEU A 69 -2.48 -15.67 -30.74
CA LEU A 69 -1.31 -15.02 -30.17
C LEU A 69 -1.31 -15.14 -28.63
N GLU A 70 -2.45 -14.91 -27.98
CA GLU A 70 -2.59 -15.10 -26.52
C GLU A 70 -2.49 -16.57 -26.11
N ALA A 71 -3.06 -17.49 -26.89
CA ALA A 71 -2.91 -18.93 -26.62
C ALA A 71 -1.43 -19.36 -26.73
N PHE A 72 -0.73 -18.92 -27.77
CA PHE A 72 0.69 -19.23 -27.94
C PHE A 72 1.55 -18.60 -26.84
N ARG A 73 1.20 -17.39 -26.39
CA ARG A 73 1.85 -16.77 -25.23
C ARG A 73 1.71 -17.65 -23.98
N ALA A 74 0.50 -18.13 -23.67
CA ALA A 74 0.25 -18.99 -22.53
C ALA A 74 1.05 -20.30 -22.60
N GLU A 75 1.13 -20.91 -23.78
CA GLU A 75 1.94 -22.11 -24.03
C GLU A 75 3.44 -21.85 -23.84
N VAL A 76 3.95 -20.72 -24.31
CA VAL A 76 5.36 -20.33 -24.10
C VAL A 76 5.65 -20.10 -22.63
N GLU A 77 4.74 -19.46 -21.90
CA GLU A 77 4.86 -19.24 -20.46
C GLU A 77 4.89 -20.57 -19.69
N GLU A 78 3.99 -21.50 -20.02
CA GLU A 78 3.97 -22.86 -19.45
C GLU A 78 5.26 -23.63 -19.79
N TYR A 79 5.72 -23.54 -21.03
CA TYR A 79 6.98 -24.16 -21.46
C TYR A 79 8.18 -23.64 -20.66
N MET A 80 8.28 -22.32 -20.46
CA MET A 80 9.34 -21.71 -19.65
C MET A 80 9.30 -22.20 -18.21
N LEU A 81 8.12 -22.25 -17.59
CA LEU A 81 7.97 -22.75 -16.22
C LEU A 81 8.32 -24.23 -16.10
N ARG A 82 7.90 -25.05 -17.06
CA ARG A 82 8.23 -26.48 -17.10
C ARG A 82 9.74 -26.69 -17.29
N PHE A 83 10.37 -25.94 -18.18
CA PHE A 83 11.81 -25.97 -18.39
C PHE A 83 12.59 -25.60 -17.10
N LEU A 84 12.18 -24.53 -16.42
CA LEU A 84 12.79 -24.11 -15.16
C LEU A 84 12.53 -25.10 -14.02
N SER A 85 11.38 -25.78 -14.02
CA SER A 85 11.10 -26.87 -13.07
C SER A 85 12.11 -28.02 -13.18
N HIS A 86 12.46 -28.42 -14.41
CA HIS A 86 13.49 -29.42 -14.65
C HIS A 86 14.89 -28.96 -14.21
N ALA A 87 15.25 -27.70 -14.49
CA ALA A 87 16.51 -27.13 -14.02
C ALA A 87 16.56 -27.12 -12.47
N ARG A 88 15.47 -26.69 -11.82
CA ARG A 88 15.33 -26.71 -10.36
C ARG A 88 15.43 -28.11 -9.79
N GLN A 89 14.78 -29.10 -10.40
CA GLN A 89 14.87 -30.50 -9.96
C GLN A 89 16.31 -31.03 -10.05
N SER A 90 17.05 -30.67 -11.10
CA SER A 90 18.47 -31.02 -11.25
C SER A 90 19.33 -30.41 -10.14
N MET A 91 19.07 -29.14 -9.79
CA MET A 91 19.78 -28.43 -8.73
C MET A 91 19.49 -29.02 -7.35
N THR A 92 18.22 -29.26 -7.02
CA THR A 92 17.82 -29.80 -5.72
C THR A 92 18.32 -31.22 -5.52
N THR A 93 18.32 -32.04 -6.58
CA THR A 93 18.95 -33.38 -6.57
C THR A 93 20.44 -33.30 -6.26
N SER A 94 21.11 -32.23 -6.72
CA SER A 94 22.51 -31.96 -6.42
C SER A 94 22.74 -31.23 -5.08
N ARG A 95 21.68 -30.99 -4.29
CA ARG A 95 21.70 -30.19 -3.05
C ARG A 95 22.24 -28.76 -3.23
N ARG A 96 22.12 -28.21 -4.43
CA ARG A 96 22.55 -26.84 -4.76
C ARG A 96 21.32 -25.90 -4.81
N THR A 97 21.53 -24.65 -4.39
CA THR A 97 20.53 -23.58 -4.50
C THR A 97 20.74 -22.70 -5.73
N GLN A 98 21.94 -22.73 -6.33
CA GLN A 98 22.27 -21.97 -7.54
C GLN A 98 22.36 -22.89 -8.78
N PRO A 99 21.73 -22.50 -9.90
CA PRO A 99 21.79 -23.24 -11.15
C PRO A 99 23.20 -23.19 -11.75
N THR A 100 23.61 -24.32 -12.33
CA THR A 100 24.84 -24.41 -13.12
C THR A 100 24.50 -24.66 -14.59
N PRO A 101 25.40 -24.36 -15.54
CA PRO A 101 25.15 -24.63 -16.97
C PRO A 101 24.78 -26.09 -17.27
N ALA A 102 25.26 -27.05 -16.47
CA ALA A 102 24.93 -28.46 -16.61
C ALA A 102 23.45 -28.76 -16.28
N ASP A 103 22.82 -28.00 -15.39
CA ASP A 103 21.40 -28.16 -15.06
C ASP A 103 20.52 -27.76 -16.25
N PHE A 104 20.87 -26.66 -16.92
CA PHE A 104 20.18 -26.23 -18.15
C PHE A 104 20.43 -27.19 -19.31
N ALA A 105 21.66 -27.71 -19.46
CA ALA A 105 21.94 -28.74 -20.46
C ALA A 105 21.06 -29.99 -20.24
N ARG A 106 20.92 -30.44 -18.98
CA ARG A 106 20.03 -31.55 -18.63
C ARG A 106 18.57 -31.23 -18.92
N ALA A 107 18.09 -30.04 -18.55
CA ALA A 107 16.72 -29.62 -18.84
C ALA A 107 16.42 -29.60 -20.35
N LEU A 108 17.37 -29.15 -21.19
CA LEU A 108 17.24 -29.19 -22.65
C LEU A 108 17.12 -30.63 -23.17
N THR A 109 17.92 -31.57 -22.65
CA THR A 109 17.81 -32.99 -23.06
C THR A 109 16.46 -33.61 -22.69
N GLN A 110 15.86 -33.20 -21.56
CA GLN A 110 14.53 -33.69 -21.14
C GLN A 110 13.39 -33.14 -22.00
N GLN A 111 13.57 -31.96 -22.61
CA GLN A 111 12.63 -31.35 -23.54
C GLN A 111 12.85 -31.79 -25.00
N GLY A 112 13.69 -32.79 -25.24
CA GLY A 112 13.93 -33.31 -26.59
C GLY A 112 14.92 -32.48 -27.43
N ILE A 113 15.72 -31.61 -26.79
CA ILE A 113 16.83 -30.88 -27.44
C ILE A 113 18.14 -31.54 -26.98
N PRO A 114 18.59 -32.61 -27.65
CA PRO A 114 19.67 -33.47 -27.14
C PRO A 114 21.06 -32.83 -27.21
N HIS A 115 21.26 -31.84 -28.10
CA HIS A 115 22.56 -31.25 -28.35
C HIS A 115 22.46 -29.73 -28.29
N SER A 116 23.23 -29.11 -27.38
CA SER A 116 23.40 -27.64 -27.35
C SER A 116 23.95 -27.09 -28.67
N ALA A 117 24.55 -27.95 -29.50
CA ALA A 117 25.06 -27.59 -30.81
C ALA A 117 23.97 -27.18 -31.81
N SER A 118 22.75 -27.72 -31.70
CA SER A 118 21.64 -27.33 -32.57
C SER A 118 21.18 -25.90 -32.33
N LEU A 119 21.49 -25.34 -31.15
CA LEU A 119 21.16 -23.97 -30.81
C LEU A 119 22.12 -22.98 -31.46
N TYR A 120 23.35 -23.37 -31.83
CA TYR A 120 24.36 -22.44 -32.39
C TYR A 120 23.87 -21.66 -33.60
N ARG A 121 23.04 -22.28 -34.45
CA ARG A 121 22.46 -21.60 -35.62
C ARG A 121 21.55 -20.42 -35.28
N TYR A 122 21.00 -20.40 -34.06
CA TYR A 122 20.09 -19.37 -33.59
C TYR A 122 20.80 -18.26 -32.79
N LEU A 123 22.10 -18.42 -32.48
CA LEU A 123 22.86 -17.34 -31.84
C LEU A 123 23.14 -16.20 -32.83
N ASP A 124 23.34 -16.51 -34.11
CA ASP A 124 23.55 -15.52 -35.17
C ASP A 124 22.20 -15.15 -35.81
N SER A 125 21.38 -14.39 -35.08
CA SER A 125 20.10 -13.91 -35.59
C SER A 125 20.30 -12.78 -36.61
N PRO A 126 19.59 -12.78 -37.75
CA PRO A 126 19.65 -11.69 -38.74
C PRO A 126 18.96 -10.39 -38.25
N ILE A 127 18.25 -10.45 -37.11
CA ILE A 127 17.48 -9.33 -36.57
C ILE A 127 18.43 -8.42 -35.78
N PRO A 128 18.37 -7.08 -35.97
CA PRO A 128 19.25 -6.18 -35.25
C PRO A 128 19.05 -6.29 -33.73
N PRO A 129 20.14 -6.16 -32.93
CA PRO A 129 20.07 -6.34 -31.49
C PRO A 129 19.19 -5.30 -30.81
N SER A 130 19.01 -4.11 -31.40
CA SER A 130 18.08 -3.08 -30.90
C SER A 130 16.62 -3.50 -30.91
N VAL A 131 16.24 -4.42 -31.81
CA VAL A 131 14.88 -4.96 -31.87
C VAL A 131 14.77 -6.17 -30.94
N LEU A 132 15.78 -7.03 -30.86
CA LEU A 132 15.78 -8.19 -29.97
C LEU A 132 15.83 -7.80 -28.49
N LEU A 133 16.54 -6.72 -28.15
CA LEU A 133 16.76 -6.26 -26.80
C LEU A 133 15.92 -5.00 -26.55
N PRO A 134 14.73 -5.12 -25.94
CA PRO A 134 13.98 -3.94 -25.56
C PRO A 134 14.76 -3.13 -24.52
N ALA A 135 14.64 -1.80 -24.59
CA ALA A 135 15.14 -0.93 -23.54
C ALA A 135 14.37 -1.24 -22.25
N ILE A 136 15.08 -1.72 -21.23
CA ILE A 136 14.51 -1.93 -19.90
C ILE A 136 14.30 -0.53 -19.30
N PRO A 137 13.06 -0.16 -18.90
CA PRO A 137 12.84 1.13 -18.28
C PRO A 137 13.66 1.20 -16.98
N PRO A 138 14.26 2.36 -16.65
CA PRO A 138 15.01 2.50 -15.41
C PRO A 138 14.09 2.17 -14.22
N PRO A 139 14.65 1.60 -13.13
CA PRO A 139 13.85 1.33 -11.94
C PRO A 139 13.20 2.63 -11.45
N PRO A 140 12.00 2.56 -10.86
CA PRO A 140 11.41 3.74 -10.25
C PRO A 140 12.40 4.37 -9.26
N PRO A 141 12.45 5.71 -9.17
CA PRO A 141 13.32 6.37 -8.21
C PRO A 141 13.01 5.83 -6.82
N ALA A 142 14.05 5.68 -5.99
CA ALA A 142 13.87 5.26 -4.61
C ALA A 142 12.81 6.14 -3.94
N GLU A 143 11.83 5.51 -3.29
CA GLU A 143 10.81 6.25 -2.56
C GLU A 143 11.50 7.20 -1.58
N PRO A 144 11.06 8.47 -1.50
CA PRO A 144 11.62 9.38 -0.53
C PRO A 144 11.47 8.77 0.87
N PRO A 145 12.47 8.96 1.76
CA PRO A 145 12.35 8.45 3.11
C PRO A 145 11.05 8.99 3.75
N PRO A 146 10.37 8.18 4.56
CA PRO A 146 9.12 8.58 5.18
C PRO A 146 9.32 9.91 5.93
N PRO A 147 8.33 10.82 5.89
CA PRO A 147 8.45 12.12 6.54
C PRO A 147 8.71 11.91 8.03
N ASN A 148 9.67 12.67 8.57
CA ASN A 148 9.95 12.61 10.00
C ASN A 148 8.81 13.28 10.78
N LEU A 149 8.08 12.50 11.60
CA LEU A 149 6.98 12.97 12.44
C LEU A 149 7.43 13.47 13.84
N ASP A 150 8.70 13.27 14.19
CA ASP A 150 9.29 13.73 15.46
C ASP A 150 9.01 15.22 15.78
N PRO A 151 9.14 16.19 14.84
CA PRO A 151 8.85 17.59 15.16
C PRO A 151 7.37 17.86 15.47
N VAL A 152 6.46 17.07 14.90
CA VAL A 152 5.01 17.20 15.14
C VAL A 152 4.62 16.60 16.50
N LEU A 153 5.24 15.48 16.85
CA LEU A 153 4.95 14.73 18.08
C LEU A 153 5.65 15.33 19.32
N GLY A 154 6.78 16.01 19.14
CA GLY A 154 7.59 16.55 20.22
C GLY A 154 8.43 15.49 20.96
N PRO A 155 9.39 15.92 21.81
CA PRO A 155 10.41 15.03 22.39
C PRO A 155 9.83 13.97 23.33
N LYS A 156 8.69 14.24 23.98
CA LYS A 156 8.05 13.30 24.90
C LYS A 156 7.51 12.06 24.19
N LEU A 157 7.10 12.20 22.93
CA LEU A 157 6.38 11.18 22.16
C LEU A 157 7.22 10.59 21.04
N ALA A 158 8.30 11.25 20.64
CA ALA A 158 9.26 10.76 19.66
C ALA A 158 9.94 9.46 20.13
N GLY A 159 10.04 8.48 19.23
CA GLY A 159 10.69 7.19 19.48
C GLY A 159 12.22 7.20 19.35
N THR A 160 12.80 8.32 18.90
CA THR A 160 14.25 8.52 18.73
C THR A 160 15.01 8.41 20.04
N GLU A 161 14.55 9.11 21.08
CA GLU A 161 15.20 9.10 22.39
C GLU A 161 15.18 7.72 23.03
N GLU A 162 14.09 6.97 22.85
CA GLU A 162 13.97 5.63 23.39
C GLU A 162 14.87 4.63 22.68
N LYS A 163 15.02 4.76 21.36
CA LYS A 163 15.99 3.96 20.61
C LYS A 163 17.42 4.27 21.09
N ALA A 164 17.76 5.54 21.29
CA ALA A 164 19.07 5.94 21.81
C ALA A 164 19.37 5.36 23.20
N LYS A 165 18.35 5.20 24.06
CA LYS A 165 18.48 4.57 25.39
C LYS A 165 18.70 3.05 25.33
N ARG A 166 18.30 2.39 24.23
CA ARG A 166 18.28 0.92 24.09
C ARG A 166 19.44 0.45 23.21
N HIS A 167 20.62 0.26 23.80
CA HIS A 167 21.85 -0.13 23.08
C HIS A 167 21.79 -1.48 22.33
N TYR A 168 20.84 -2.35 22.67
CA TYR A 168 20.63 -3.62 21.96
C TYR A 168 19.97 -3.46 20.60
N ILE A 169 19.40 -2.28 20.30
CA ILE A 169 18.76 -1.98 19.02
C ILE A 169 19.82 -1.45 18.04
N PRO A 170 20.04 -2.11 16.89
CA PRO A 170 21.01 -1.63 15.91
C PRO A 170 20.66 -0.27 15.32
N ALA A 171 21.69 0.51 14.95
CA ALA A 171 21.51 1.86 14.41
C ALA A 171 20.73 1.89 13.08
N HIS A 172 20.87 0.87 12.23
CA HIS A 172 20.24 0.76 10.91
C HIS A 172 18.74 0.44 10.96
N PHE A 173 18.20 0.04 12.12
CA PHE A 173 16.76 -0.14 12.27
C PHE A 173 16.05 1.22 12.23
N PRO A 174 14.79 1.29 11.78
CA PRO A 174 14.00 2.52 11.89
C PRO A 174 13.86 2.95 13.36
N ASN A 175 13.48 4.21 13.58
CA ASN A 175 13.15 4.69 14.91
C ASN A 175 11.92 3.96 15.44
N LEU A 176 11.81 3.85 16.77
CA LEU A 176 10.63 3.27 17.39
C LEU A 176 9.39 4.11 17.02
N PRO A 177 8.20 3.49 16.91
CA PRO A 177 6.96 4.24 16.75
C PRO A 177 6.72 5.17 17.94
N SER A 178 5.80 6.12 17.77
CA SER A 178 5.44 7.04 18.86
C SER A 178 4.97 6.28 20.10
N LYS A 179 5.18 6.85 21.29
CA LYS A 179 4.83 6.16 22.54
C LYS A 179 3.36 5.79 22.64
N HIS A 180 2.46 6.59 22.06
CA HIS A 180 1.03 6.30 22.01
C HIS A 180 0.67 5.00 21.28
N THR A 181 1.53 4.49 20.41
CA THR A 181 1.28 3.24 19.69
C THR A 181 1.41 2.01 20.60
N TRP A 182 2.14 2.10 21.72
CA TRP A 182 2.46 0.92 22.54
C TRP A 182 2.46 1.15 24.06
N GLN A 183 2.45 2.41 24.52
CA GLN A 183 2.22 2.80 25.90
C GLN A 183 0.83 3.42 26.05
N ALA A 184 -0.01 2.78 26.87
CA ALA A 184 -1.27 3.35 27.31
C ALA A 184 -1.06 4.07 28.64
N GLU A 185 -0.91 5.39 28.62
CA GLU A 185 -0.93 6.18 29.85
C GLU A 185 -2.39 6.43 30.27
N PRO A 186 -2.79 6.08 31.50
CA PRO A 186 -4.13 6.37 31.99
C PRO A 186 -4.31 7.89 32.10
N VAL A 187 -5.25 8.43 31.35
CA VAL A 187 -5.63 9.85 31.43
C VAL A 187 -6.50 10.04 32.66
N PHE A 188 -5.91 10.52 33.75
CA PHE A 188 -6.66 10.94 34.93
C PHE A 188 -7.15 12.38 34.72
N THR A 189 -8.47 12.58 34.69
CA THR A 189 -9.03 13.91 34.86
C THR A 189 -8.71 14.35 36.29
N ALA A 190 -8.07 15.53 36.44
CA ALA A 190 -7.80 16.09 37.75
C ALA A 190 -9.15 16.37 38.44
N ARG A 191 -9.54 15.50 39.37
CA ARG A 191 -10.71 15.72 40.20
C ARG A 191 -10.32 16.71 41.29
N GLU A 192 -11.09 17.79 41.43
CA GLU A 192 -10.93 18.70 42.56
C GLU A 192 -11.15 17.88 43.86
N THR A 193 -10.15 17.83 44.73
CA THR A 193 -10.21 17.09 46.00
C THR A 193 -10.74 17.94 47.16
N ASP A 194 -10.69 19.26 47.02
CA ASP A 194 -11.04 20.19 48.09
C ASP A 194 -12.57 20.36 48.24
N PRO A 195 -13.17 20.00 49.39
CA PRO A 195 -14.62 20.00 49.55
C PRO A 195 -15.25 21.39 49.50
N ARG A 196 -14.48 22.45 49.83
CA ARG A 196 -14.94 23.84 49.73
C ARG A 196 -15.09 24.27 48.28
N ARG A 197 -14.07 24.01 47.45
CA ARG A 197 -14.09 24.32 46.02
C ARG A 197 -15.13 23.53 45.25
N ILE A 198 -15.39 22.27 45.63
CA ILE A 198 -16.48 21.48 45.02
C ILE A 198 -17.83 22.16 45.30
N ARG A 199 -18.06 22.66 46.52
CA ARG A 199 -19.31 23.36 46.85
C ARG A 199 -19.41 24.70 46.12
N GLU A 200 -18.33 25.46 46.06
CA GLU A 200 -18.27 26.73 45.33
C GLU A 200 -18.58 26.53 43.84
N ARG A 201 -17.91 25.58 43.17
CA ARG A 201 -18.19 25.25 41.77
C ARG A 201 -19.60 24.75 41.55
N ALA A 202 -20.11 23.89 42.44
CA ALA A 202 -21.50 23.42 42.34
C ALA A 202 -22.50 24.57 42.49
N THR A 203 -22.23 25.56 43.34
CA THR A 203 -23.08 26.75 43.46
C THR A 203 -22.96 27.66 42.25
N GLU A 204 -21.75 27.84 41.69
CA GLU A 204 -21.52 28.63 40.47
C GLU A 204 -22.24 28.00 39.27
N GLU A 205 -22.08 26.69 39.07
CA GLU A 205 -22.79 25.94 38.03
C GLU A 205 -24.31 26.00 38.22
N GLY A 206 -24.80 25.92 39.47
CA GLY A 206 -26.22 26.07 39.79
C GLY A 206 -26.76 27.46 39.44
N VAL A 207 -26.03 28.53 39.77
CA VAL A 207 -26.40 29.91 39.43
C VAL A 207 -26.36 30.13 37.92
N LEU A 208 -25.36 29.60 37.23
CA LEU A 208 -25.26 29.66 35.77
C LEU A 208 -26.43 28.91 35.10
N ALA A 209 -26.80 27.74 35.60
CA ALA A 209 -27.94 26.98 35.13
C ALA A 209 -29.27 27.75 35.35
N GLU A 210 -29.45 28.39 36.51
CA GLU A 210 -30.61 29.25 36.76
C GLU A 210 -30.66 30.44 35.80
N GLN A 211 -29.53 31.11 35.58
CA GLN A 211 -29.46 32.24 34.66
C GLN A 211 -29.75 31.81 33.22
N ALA A 212 -29.23 30.65 32.79
CA ALA A 212 -29.54 30.06 31.50
C ALA A 212 -31.04 29.74 31.37
N LEU A 213 -31.64 29.15 32.41
CA LEU A 213 -33.07 28.84 32.42
C LEU A 213 -33.94 30.10 32.38
N ARG A 214 -33.59 31.13 33.14
CA ARG A 214 -34.30 32.43 33.10
C ARG A 214 -34.18 33.08 31.72
N LYS A 215 -33.00 33.02 31.08
CA LYS A 215 -32.79 33.50 29.70
C LYS A 215 -33.64 32.71 28.70
N LEU A 216 -33.70 31.37 28.82
CA LEU A 216 -34.54 30.53 27.97
C LEU A 216 -36.03 30.80 28.17
N MET A 217 -36.50 30.95 29.41
CA MET A 217 -37.90 31.29 29.69
C MET A 217 -38.26 32.69 29.19
N ALA A 218 -37.37 33.67 29.34
CA ALA A 218 -37.56 35.01 28.80
C ALA A 218 -37.63 34.98 27.26
N ALA A 219 -36.69 34.28 26.61
CA ALA A 219 -36.67 34.09 25.15
C ALA A 219 -37.91 33.33 24.64
N SER A 220 -38.37 32.31 25.37
CA SER A 220 -39.59 31.55 25.05
C SER A 220 -40.85 32.43 25.16
N LYS A 221 -40.94 33.26 26.20
CA LYS A 221 -42.06 34.18 26.39
C LYS A 221 -42.09 35.28 25.32
N SER A 222 -40.94 35.83 24.93
CA SER A 222 -40.86 36.76 23.79
C SER A 222 -41.17 36.07 22.46
N GLY A 223 -40.70 34.84 22.25
CA GLY A 223 -41.00 34.03 21.06
C GLY A 223 -42.50 33.70 20.94
N HIS A 224 -43.20 33.47 22.05
CA HIS A 224 -44.65 33.29 22.09
C HIS A 224 -45.44 34.56 21.74
N GLN A 225 -44.94 35.75 22.09
CA GLN A 225 -45.56 37.01 21.69
C GLN A 225 -45.29 37.36 20.21
N VAL A 226 -44.10 37.02 19.70
CA VAL A 226 -43.74 37.19 18.29
C VAL A 226 -44.53 36.22 17.40
N ARG A 227 -44.68 34.93 17.79
CA ARG A 227 -45.57 33.98 17.07
C ARG A 227 -47.03 34.44 17.05
N ARG A 228 -47.52 35.10 18.10
CA ARG A 228 -48.87 35.70 18.13
C ARG A 228 -49.03 36.92 17.21
N ARG A 229 -47.95 37.66 16.92
CA ARG A 229 -47.96 38.79 15.96
C ARG A 229 -47.76 38.34 14.51
N ILE A 230 -46.97 37.30 14.27
CA ILE A 230 -46.70 36.74 12.92
C ILE A 230 -47.92 36.01 12.35
N SER A 231 -48.81 35.47 13.20
CA SER A 231 -50.09 34.85 12.78
C SER A 231 -51.05 35.81 12.04
N SER A 232 -50.74 37.10 11.93
CA SER A 232 -51.61 38.12 11.34
C SER A 232 -50.92 38.93 10.23
N ASP A 233 -49.91 38.38 9.53
CA ASP A 233 -49.30 39.09 8.41
C ASP A 233 -49.13 38.19 7.16
N ARG A 234 -50.15 38.23 6.29
CA ARG A 234 -50.19 37.57 4.97
C ARG A 234 -49.02 38.02 4.07
N ARG A 235 -48.49 39.23 4.26
CA ARG A 235 -47.34 39.74 3.50
C ARG A 235 -46.05 39.05 3.92
N SER A 236 -45.89 38.73 5.20
CA SER A 236 -44.73 37.97 5.67
C SER A 236 -44.72 36.53 5.12
N GLU A 237 -45.90 35.92 4.95
CA GLU A 237 -46.02 34.60 4.30
C GLU A 237 -45.70 34.64 2.80
N GLU A 238 -46.03 35.73 2.10
CA GLU A 238 -45.69 35.92 0.68
C GLU A 238 -44.17 36.07 0.50
N VAL A 239 -43.53 36.92 1.32
CA VAL A 239 -42.07 37.09 1.32
C VAL A 239 -41.36 35.80 1.73
N TRP A 240 -41.93 35.03 2.66
CA TRP A 240 -41.38 33.74 3.07
C TRP A 240 -41.53 32.67 1.97
N LYS A 241 -42.65 32.67 1.24
CA LYS A 241 -42.86 31.79 0.07
C LYS A 241 -41.94 32.17 -1.10
N GLU A 242 -41.67 33.46 -1.29
CA GLU A 242 -40.76 33.96 -2.33
C GLU A 242 -39.30 33.60 -2.01
N THR A 243 -38.88 33.77 -0.75
CA THR A 243 -37.55 33.34 -0.29
C THR A 243 -37.36 31.83 -0.35
N LEU A 244 -38.34 31.02 0.06
CA LEU A 244 -38.26 29.57 -0.11
C LEU A 244 -38.20 29.13 -1.58
N LYS A 245 -38.92 29.81 -2.46
CA LYS A 245 -38.83 29.55 -3.91
C LYS A 245 -37.44 29.89 -4.44
N ALA A 246 -36.83 30.97 -3.99
CA ALA A 246 -35.47 31.34 -4.37
C ALA A 246 -34.45 30.28 -3.90
N VAL A 247 -34.56 29.81 -2.64
CA VAL A 247 -33.67 28.76 -2.11
C VAL A 247 -33.87 27.43 -2.85
N MET A 248 -35.12 27.05 -3.16
CA MET A 248 -35.37 25.82 -3.93
C MET A 248 -34.85 25.91 -5.37
N GLN A 249 -34.88 27.10 -5.97
CA GLN A 249 -34.28 27.35 -7.28
C GLN A 249 -32.75 27.31 -7.21
N GLU A 250 -32.15 27.87 -6.16
CA GLU A 250 -30.71 27.83 -5.92
C GLU A 250 -30.22 26.38 -5.69
N ASP A 251 -30.94 25.59 -4.88
CA ASP A 251 -30.64 24.16 -4.67
C ASP A 251 -30.82 23.30 -5.94
N GLU A 252 -31.74 23.67 -6.83
CA GLU A 252 -31.97 22.97 -8.11
C GLU A 252 -30.92 23.38 -9.16
N GLU A 253 -30.51 24.66 -9.16
CA GLU A 253 -29.40 25.16 -9.97
C GLU A 253 -28.07 24.56 -9.51
N ASP A 254 -27.83 24.44 -8.21
CA ASP A 254 -26.63 23.81 -7.68
C ASP A 254 -26.62 22.31 -7.95
N ARG A 255 -27.78 21.62 -7.86
CA ARG A 255 -27.90 20.22 -8.30
C ARG A 255 -27.65 20.04 -9.79
N ARG A 256 -28.07 21.00 -10.63
CA ARG A 256 -27.76 21.00 -12.07
C ARG A 256 -26.29 21.28 -12.33
N ARG A 257 -25.67 22.23 -11.63
CA ARG A 257 -24.23 22.52 -11.71
C ARG A 257 -23.39 21.33 -11.25
N THR A 258 -23.80 20.61 -10.21
CA THR A 258 -23.12 19.38 -9.78
C THR A 258 -23.29 18.26 -10.80
N ALA A 259 -24.46 18.11 -11.41
CA ALA A 259 -24.69 17.12 -12.48
C ALA A 259 -23.92 17.45 -13.78
N GLU A 260 -23.78 18.74 -14.13
CA GLU A 260 -22.96 19.19 -15.27
C GLU A 260 -21.46 19.09 -14.98
N ALA A 261 -21.03 19.22 -13.72
CA ALA A 261 -19.65 19.01 -13.30
C ALA A 261 -19.25 17.52 -13.24
N GLU A 262 -20.22 16.61 -13.12
CA GLU A 262 -20.01 15.15 -13.17
C GLU A 262 -19.83 14.59 -14.60
N ASP A 263 -20.12 15.36 -15.66
CA ASP A 263 -19.95 14.93 -17.07
C ASP A 263 -18.55 15.26 -17.65
N PHE A 264 -17.67 15.92 -16.88
CA PHE A 264 -16.24 16.12 -17.20
C PHE A 264 -15.32 15.30 -16.27
N GLY A 265 -15.40 13.97 -16.45
CA GLY A 265 -14.40 12.93 -16.19
C GLY A 265 -13.27 13.15 -15.17
N TRP A 266 -13.36 12.42 -14.04
CA TRP A 266 -12.21 11.83 -13.35
C TRP A 266 -12.61 10.48 -12.74
N ASP A 267 -12.14 9.40 -13.35
CA ASP A 267 -12.26 8.00 -12.91
C ASP A 267 -11.23 7.71 -11.81
N GLY A 268 -11.68 7.23 -10.65
CA GLY A 268 -10.77 6.86 -9.56
C GLY A 268 -11.38 6.75 -8.17
N THR A 269 -12.20 5.70 -7.95
CA THR A 269 -12.35 4.92 -6.71
C THR A 269 -12.40 5.66 -5.36
N THR A 270 -13.59 5.77 -4.76
CA THR A 270 -13.78 5.57 -3.30
C THR A 270 -15.17 5.01 -3.00
N ASP A 271 -15.21 4.00 -2.15
CA ASP A 271 -16.38 3.28 -1.63
C ASP A 271 -17.56 4.21 -1.25
N ALA A 272 -18.67 4.05 -1.97
CA ALA A 272 -19.97 4.53 -1.53
C ALA A 272 -20.55 3.55 -0.50
N ARG A 273 -20.59 3.96 0.77
CA ARG A 273 -21.40 3.30 1.80
C ARG A 273 -22.89 3.60 1.50
N PRO A 274 -23.78 2.59 1.60
CA PRO A 274 -25.21 2.80 1.37
C PRO A 274 -25.81 3.69 2.46
N GLY A 275 -26.74 4.54 2.04
CA GLY A 275 -27.38 5.57 2.85
C GLY A 275 -28.00 5.06 4.15
N GLU A 276 -27.77 5.81 5.22
CA GLU A 276 -28.54 5.71 6.44
C GLU A 276 -29.80 6.56 6.28
N ASP A 277 -30.94 5.90 6.40
CA ASP A 277 -32.27 6.49 6.44
C ASP A 277 -32.34 7.55 7.55
N SER A 278 -32.78 8.74 7.15
CA SER A 278 -33.23 9.82 8.03
C SER A 278 -34.45 9.34 8.82
N GLN A 279 -34.24 8.66 9.95
CA GLN A 279 -35.27 8.48 10.95
C GLN A 279 -35.53 9.83 11.64
N SER A 280 -36.77 10.29 11.44
CA SER A 280 -37.45 11.38 12.13
C SER A 280 -37.02 11.56 13.59
N LEU A 281 -36.39 12.70 13.89
CA LEU A 281 -36.22 13.21 15.25
C LEU A 281 -37.59 13.55 15.85
N GLU A 282 -38.08 12.68 16.73
CA GLU A 282 -39.09 13.01 17.74
C GLU A 282 -38.49 14.03 18.74
N PRO A 283 -39.20 15.10 19.12
CA PRO A 283 -38.70 16.09 20.07
C PRO A 283 -38.86 15.56 21.50
N GLY A 284 -37.91 14.75 21.93
CA GLY A 284 -37.92 14.09 23.24
C GLY A 284 -36.57 14.17 23.94
N THR A 285 -36.49 15.06 24.94
CA THR A 285 -35.65 14.93 26.14
C THR A 285 -34.13 14.83 25.95
N ASP A 286 -33.49 15.94 25.57
CA ASP A 286 -32.05 16.12 25.82
C ASP A 286 -31.86 16.85 27.16
N GLY A 287 -31.95 16.08 28.25
CA GLY A 287 -31.50 16.48 29.58
C GLY A 287 -30.21 15.75 29.90
N VAL A 288 -29.26 16.42 30.55
CA VAL A 288 -27.99 15.83 30.98
C VAL A 288 -28.27 14.55 31.78
N LEU A 289 -27.96 13.41 31.18
CA LEU A 289 -28.23 12.08 31.68
C LEU A 289 -27.20 11.72 32.78
N VAL A 290 -27.53 12.04 34.02
CA VAL A 290 -26.73 11.63 35.20
C VAL A 290 -27.41 10.46 35.91
N ASN A 291 -26.89 9.25 35.67
CA ASN A 291 -26.90 8.09 36.56
C ASN A 291 -28.23 7.79 37.32
N TYR A 292 -29.26 7.36 36.61
CA TYR A 292 -30.58 6.94 37.15
C TYR A 292 -30.61 5.48 37.64
N GLU A 293 -29.48 4.79 37.61
CA GLU A 293 -29.39 3.40 38.03
C GLU A 293 -29.27 3.30 39.57
N SER A 294 -30.41 3.07 40.23
CA SER A 294 -30.51 2.87 41.69
C SER A 294 -29.67 1.72 42.24
N ARG A 295 -29.15 0.84 41.37
CA ARG A 295 -28.23 -0.25 41.71
C ARG A 295 -26.88 0.20 42.26
N TYR A 296 -26.46 1.45 42.01
CA TYR A 296 -25.20 2.00 42.54
C TYR A 296 -25.40 2.93 43.74
N TRP A 297 -26.62 3.04 44.27
CA TRP A 297 -26.89 3.87 45.43
C TRP A 297 -26.44 3.15 46.70
N ARG A 298 -25.60 3.82 47.50
CA ARG A 298 -25.17 3.30 48.80
C ARG A 298 -26.40 3.15 49.71
N ARG A 299 -26.77 1.92 50.07
CA ARG A 299 -27.72 1.68 51.17
C ARG A 299 -27.05 2.10 52.47
N GLY A 300 -27.57 3.14 53.11
CA GLY A 300 -27.14 3.54 54.45
C GLY A 300 -27.44 2.43 55.45
N LEU A 301 -26.46 2.09 56.28
CA LEU A 301 -26.64 1.23 57.45
C LEU A 301 -27.59 1.92 58.43
N THR A 302 -28.81 1.42 58.57
CA THR A 302 -29.67 1.72 59.71
C THR A 302 -29.09 1.01 60.93
N GLY A 303 -28.50 1.77 61.84
CA GLY A 303 -28.03 1.28 63.14
C GLY A 303 -29.18 0.80 64.04
N ARG A 304 -28.89 -0.26 64.79
CA ARG A 304 -29.52 -0.58 66.08
C ARG A 304 -28.69 0.05 67.19
#